data_AF-A0A8T7CSC6-F1
#
_entry.id   AF-A0A8T7CSC6-F1
#
_cell.length_a   1.000
_cell.length_b   1.000
_cell.length_c   1.000
_cell.angle_alpha   90.00
_cell.angle_beta   90.00
_cell.angle_gamma   90.00
#
_symmetry.space_group_name_H-M   'P 1'
#
loop_
_entity.id
_entity.type
_entity.pdbx_description
1 polymer ?
#
loop_
_entity_poly.entity_id
_entity_poly.type
_entity_poly.pdbx_seq_one_letter_code
_entity_poly.pdbx_strand_id
1 'polypeptide(L)'
;MVSYAPMVKHVVYVAPFFMEASLRFLQGALSLDGVRVSLISQDPVERLPAGLRQQLVGHWRVANGLDATQIAEGVKKLEKTLGEVSRVFGPLEQLQVPLAMVREMLGIEGLGVQAAQNFRDKAQMKTVLADAGVPCARHQLIADEAAAWRFVEKTGFPVVVKPPAGAGGKSTFRLDNKQDLQSFLHRNVPDPAKPALYEEFVAGKEYSFDSVIIGGRPVWYSISSYQPTPL
;
A
#
# COMPACT_ATOMS: atom_id res chain seq x y z
N MET A 1 20.27 -38.30 14.68
CA MET A 1 19.26 -37.21 14.73
C MET A 1 19.98 -35.90 14.49
N VAL A 2 19.91 -35.36 13.26
CA VAL A 2 20.48 -34.04 12.99
C VAL A 2 19.52 -33.02 13.58
N SER A 3 19.91 -32.44 14.71
CA SER A 3 19.22 -31.30 15.32
C SER A 3 19.36 -30.11 14.36
N TYR A 4 18.35 -29.85 13.55
CA TYR A 4 18.23 -28.56 12.86
C TYR A 4 17.95 -27.51 13.93
N ALA A 5 18.97 -26.77 14.34
CA ALA A 5 18.74 -25.48 14.97
C ALA A 5 17.88 -24.66 13.98
N PRO A 6 16.72 -24.11 14.40
CA PRO A 6 15.92 -23.30 13.50
C PRO A 6 16.81 -22.16 12.99
N MET A 7 16.97 -22.05 11.66
CA MET A 7 17.78 -20.99 11.07
C MET A 7 17.21 -19.64 11.49
N VAL A 8 18.00 -18.88 12.24
CA VAL A 8 17.63 -17.53 12.65
C VAL A 8 17.50 -16.67 11.40
N LYS A 9 16.31 -16.13 11.14
CA LYS A 9 16.03 -15.33 9.95
C LYS A 9 16.41 -13.89 10.21
N HIS A 10 17.30 -13.34 9.40
CA HIS A 10 17.54 -11.90 9.37
C HIS A 10 16.55 -11.23 8.43
N VAL A 11 15.89 -10.20 8.93
CA VAL A 11 14.80 -9.49 8.30
C VAL A 11 15.10 -8.00 8.33
N VAL A 12 14.79 -7.30 7.24
CA VAL A 12 14.84 -5.84 7.18
C VAL A 12 13.43 -5.26 7.25
N TYR A 13 13.18 -4.48 8.31
CA TYR A 13 11.98 -3.68 8.48
C TYR A 13 12.24 -2.26 7.96
N VAL A 14 11.37 -1.76 7.09
CA VAL A 14 11.48 -0.42 6.50
C VAL A 14 10.39 0.47 7.06
N ALA A 15 10.81 1.50 7.80
CA ALA A 15 9.94 2.55 8.33
C ALA A 15 10.58 3.91 8.08
N PRO A 16 10.23 4.58 6.95
CA PRO A 16 10.73 5.91 6.60
C PRO A 16 10.51 6.89 7.75
N PHE A 17 9.30 6.88 8.29
CA PHE A 17 8.84 7.75 9.37
C PHE A 17 8.37 6.91 10.56
N PHE A 18 8.73 7.33 11.77
CA PHE A 18 8.32 6.66 13.00
C PHE A 18 6.91 7.09 13.42
N MET A 19 5.93 6.59 12.66
CA MET A 19 4.51 6.71 12.99
C MET A 19 4.10 5.61 13.97
N GLU A 20 3.09 5.89 14.81
CA GLU A 20 2.62 4.96 15.83
C GLU A 20 2.28 3.56 15.25
N ALA A 21 1.51 3.50 14.17
CA ALA A 21 1.17 2.25 13.51
C ALA A 21 2.43 1.48 13.07
N SER A 22 3.39 2.16 12.42
CA SER A 22 4.66 1.55 12.01
C SER A 22 5.48 1.04 13.21
N LEU A 23 5.44 1.71 14.36
CA LEU A 23 6.15 1.25 15.55
C LEU A 23 5.49 0.03 16.19
N ARG A 24 4.15 -0.08 16.16
CA ARG A 24 3.43 -1.29 16.62
C ARG A 24 3.80 -2.52 15.77
N PHE A 25 3.88 -2.37 14.44
CA PHE A 25 4.34 -3.46 13.57
C PHE A 25 5.82 -3.82 13.80
N LEU A 26 6.68 -2.82 14.03
CA LEU A 26 8.08 -3.08 14.39
C LEU A 26 8.18 -3.87 15.70
N GLN A 27 7.42 -3.47 16.73
CA GLN A 27 7.38 -4.17 18.01
C GLN A 27 6.95 -5.64 17.83
N GLY A 28 5.91 -5.89 17.02
CA GLY A 28 5.47 -7.24 16.69
C GLY A 28 6.54 -8.06 15.96
N ALA A 29 7.33 -7.45 15.06
CA ALA A 29 8.44 -8.12 14.39
C ALA A 29 9.59 -8.46 15.36
N LEU A 30 9.88 -7.55 16.30
CA LEU A 30 10.93 -7.73 17.32
C LEU A 30 10.56 -8.80 18.36
N SER A 31 9.27 -9.06 18.59
CA SER A 31 8.82 -10.09 19.53
C SER A 31 8.82 -11.52 18.97
N LEU A 32 9.24 -11.73 17.72
CA LEU A 32 9.23 -13.05 17.09
C LEU A 32 10.50 -13.84 17.44
N ASP A 33 10.31 -15.07 17.93
CA ASP A 33 11.41 -16.00 18.18
C ASP A 33 12.11 -16.38 16.87
N GLY A 34 13.45 -16.48 16.93
CA GLY A 34 14.26 -16.87 15.77
C GLY A 34 14.30 -15.83 14.65
N VAL A 35 13.89 -14.59 14.91
CA VAL A 35 13.97 -13.47 13.95
C VAL A 35 14.92 -12.41 14.48
N ARG A 36 15.85 -11.98 13.63
CA ARG A 36 16.70 -10.81 13.85
C ARG A 36 16.21 -9.68 12.97
N VAL A 37 15.95 -8.51 13.54
CA VAL A 37 15.41 -7.36 12.80
C VAL A 37 16.47 -6.27 12.65
N SER A 38 16.73 -5.86 11.41
CA SER A 38 17.38 -4.59 11.11
C SER A 38 16.36 -3.57 10.62
N LEU A 39 16.64 -2.29 10.85
CA LEU A 39 15.78 -1.18 10.47
C LEU A 39 16.40 -0.38 9.32
N ILE A 40 15.61 -0.05 8.31
CA ILE A 40 15.90 1.05 7.37
C ILE A 40 14.91 2.18 7.62
N SER A 41 15.41 3.39 7.83
CA SER A 41 14.57 4.57 8.08
C SER A 41 15.12 5.83 7.45
N GLN A 42 14.25 6.83 7.27
CA GLN A 42 14.65 8.20 6.95
C GLN A 42 14.78 9.02 8.24
N ASP A 43 13.84 8.83 9.15
CA ASP A 43 13.91 9.36 10.51
C ASP A 43 15.19 8.84 11.21
N PRO A 44 15.89 9.70 11.98
CA PRO A 44 17.06 9.32 12.76
C PRO A 44 16.68 8.31 13.85
N VAL A 45 17.50 7.27 14.06
CA VAL A 45 17.22 6.15 14.98
C VAL A 45 17.07 6.59 16.43
N GLU A 46 17.61 7.74 16.78
CA GLU A 46 17.49 8.38 18.08
C GLU A 46 16.04 8.75 18.43
N ARG A 47 15.17 8.90 17.42
CA ARG A 47 13.72 9.11 17.61
C ARG A 47 12.97 7.82 17.95
N LEU A 48 13.59 6.66 17.82
CA LEU A 48 12.97 5.38 18.14
C LEU A 48 12.95 5.20 19.68
N PRO A 49 11.86 4.68 20.28
CA PRO A 49 11.86 4.33 21.70
C PRO A 49 13.04 3.42 22.05
N ALA A 50 13.75 3.74 23.15
CA ALA A 50 15.00 3.08 23.52
C ALA A 50 14.87 1.54 23.63
N GLY A 51 13.75 1.06 24.17
CA GLY A 51 13.47 -0.38 24.28
C GLY A 51 13.34 -1.10 22.95
N LEU A 52 12.81 -0.45 21.90
CA LEU A 52 12.79 -1.02 20.54
C LEU A 52 14.19 -0.94 19.92
N ARG A 53 14.91 0.16 20.16
CA ARG A 53 16.22 0.42 19.54
C ARG A 53 17.25 -0.61 19.95
N GLN A 54 17.25 -1.01 21.23
CA GLN A 54 18.19 -1.99 21.77
C GLN A 54 17.99 -3.41 21.24
N GLN A 55 16.81 -3.73 20.68
CA GLN A 55 16.50 -5.05 20.13
C GLN A 55 16.88 -5.18 18.64
N LEU A 56 17.17 -4.07 17.96
CA LEU A 56 17.61 -4.08 16.57
C LEU A 56 19.03 -4.64 16.46
N VAL A 57 19.25 -5.54 15.50
CA VAL A 57 20.60 -6.04 15.20
C VAL A 57 21.37 -5.14 14.23
N GLY A 58 20.68 -4.18 13.60
CA GLY A 58 21.29 -3.22 12.70
C GLY A 58 20.35 -2.10 12.31
N HIS A 59 20.91 -0.97 11.89
CA HIS A 59 20.18 0.17 11.38
C HIS A 59 20.93 0.78 10.20
N TRP A 60 20.19 1.20 9.17
CA TRP A 60 20.72 1.99 8.07
C TRP A 60 19.79 3.16 7.77
N ARG A 61 20.36 4.37 7.69
CA ARG A 61 19.60 5.58 7.39
C ARG A 61 19.70 5.94 5.91
N VAL A 62 18.55 6.24 5.31
CA VAL A 62 18.44 6.71 3.92
C VAL A 62 17.91 8.15 3.87
N ALA A 63 18.19 8.87 2.79
CA ALA A 63 17.71 10.23 2.63
C ALA A 63 16.23 10.27 2.22
N ASN A 64 15.83 9.35 1.35
CA ASN A 64 14.43 9.15 0.95
C ASN A 64 14.01 7.71 1.25
N GLY A 65 13.22 7.52 2.30
CA GLY A 65 12.73 6.20 2.70
C GLY A 65 11.70 5.60 1.75
N LEU A 66 11.24 6.33 0.73
CA LEU A 66 10.33 5.84 -0.31
C LEU A 66 11.05 5.50 -1.62
N ASP A 67 12.38 5.71 -1.68
CA ASP A 67 13.20 5.41 -2.85
C ASP A 67 13.68 3.95 -2.81
N ALA A 68 13.24 3.14 -3.78
CA ALA A 68 13.57 1.72 -3.84
C ALA A 68 15.09 1.47 -3.96
N THR A 69 15.82 2.32 -4.68
CA THR A 69 17.26 2.18 -4.87
C THR A 69 18.00 2.42 -3.56
N GLN A 70 17.67 3.49 -2.84
CA GLN A 70 18.28 3.77 -1.53
C GLN A 70 17.96 2.69 -0.49
N ILE A 71 16.72 2.18 -0.49
CA ILE A 71 16.34 1.05 0.38
C ILE A 71 17.18 -0.19 0.03
N ALA A 72 17.30 -0.53 -1.25
CA ALA A 72 18.05 -1.70 -1.70
C ALA A 72 19.55 -1.58 -1.38
N GLU A 73 20.14 -0.40 -1.52
CA GLU A 73 21.50 -0.12 -1.05
C GLU A 73 21.64 -0.34 0.46
N GLY A 74 20.68 0.15 1.24
CA GLY A 74 20.64 -0.08 2.69
C GLY A 74 20.58 -1.56 3.06
N VAL A 75 19.77 -2.35 2.34
CA VAL A 75 19.71 -3.81 2.51
C VAL A 75 21.07 -4.43 2.24
N LYS A 76 21.71 -4.13 1.09
CA LYS A 76 23.04 -4.65 0.75
C LYS A 76 24.12 -4.29 1.78
N LYS A 77 24.04 -3.08 2.35
CA LYS A 77 24.97 -2.62 3.40
C LYS A 77 24.80 -3.41 4.69
N LEU A 78 23.56 -3.69 5.09
CA LEU A 78 23.25 -4.54 6.23
C LEU A 78 23.65 -5.99 5.96
N GLU A 79 23.42 -6.52 4.76
CA GLU A 79 23.81 -7.88 4.40
C GLU A 79 25.31 -8.12 4.54
N LYS A 80 26.11 -7.14 4.07
CA LYS A 80 27.57 -7.22 4.13
C LYS A 80 28.10 -7.35 5.56
N THR A 81 27.40 -6.82 6.55
CA THR A 81 27.86 -6.79 7.95
C THR A 81 27.15 -7.80 8.85
N LEU A 82 25.92 -8.17 8.52
CA LEU A 82 25.04 -8.94 9.41
C LEU A 82 24.61 -10.30 8.86
N GLY A 83 24.95 -10.60 7.59
CA GLY A 83 24.57 -11.82 6.90
C GLY A 83 23.36 -11.64 5.98
N GLU A 84 22.99 -12.71 5.29
CA GLU A 84 21.90 -12.73 4.29
C GLU A 84 20.57 -12.20 4.85
N VAL A 85 19.91 -11.32 4.10
CA VAL A 85 18.57 -10.82 4.44
C VAL A 85 17.52 -11.70 3.77
N SER A 86 16.79 -12.45 4.60
CA SER A 86 15.78 -13.40 4.12
C SER A 86 14.47 -12.73 3.70
N ARG A 87 14.12 -11.57 4.27
CA ARG A 87 12.86 -10.84 3.99
C ARG A 87 13.04 -9.34 4.17
N VAL A 88 12.27 -8.58 3.39
CA VAL A 88 12.14 -7.12 3.54
C VAL A 88 10.66 -6.72 3.55
N PHE A 89 10.23 -5.91 4.52
CA PHE A 89 8.84 -5.45 4.61
C PHE A 89 8.68 -4.13 5.39
N GLY A 90 7.50 -3.53 5.26
CA GLY A 90 7.09 -2.32 5.99
C GLY A 90 5.60 -2.06 5.76
N PRO A 91 4.86 -1.50 6.74
CA PRO A 91 3.40 -1.42 6.68
C PRO A 91 2.88 -0.17 5.95
N LEU A 92 3.76 0.78 5.61
CA LEU A 92 3.32 2.03 4.99
C LEU A 92 2.79 1.80 3.57
N GLU A 93 1.63 2.34 3.26
CA GLU A 93 0.95 2.19 1.97
C GLU A 93 1.83 2.62 0.78
N GLN A 94 2.55 3.74 0.91
CA GLN A 94 3.46 4.25 -0.12
C GLN A 94 4.70 3.37 -0.33
N LEU A 95 5.03 2.47 0.60
CA LEU A 95 6.19 1.59 0.48
C LEU A 95 5.93 0.33 -0.34
N GLN A 96 4.66 -0.04 -0.58
CA GLN A 96 4.38 -1.38 -1.09
C GLN A 96 4.99 -1.63 -2.48
N VAL A 97 4.97 -0.64 -3.38
CA VAL A 97 5.65 -0.73 -4.67
C VAL A 97 7.18 -0.63 -4.52
N PRO A 98 7.76 0.36 -3.81
CA PRO A 98 9.20 0.40 -3.55
C PRO A 98 9.78 -0.89 -2.95
N LEU A 99 9.11 -1.51 -1.97
CA LEU A 99 9.55 -2.76 -1.35
C LEU A 99 9.44 -3.94 -2.30
N ALA A 100 8.43 -3.98 -3.15
CA ALA A 100 8.33 -4.98 -4.21
C ALA A 100 9.49 -4.86 -5.20
N MET A 101 9.86 -3.63 -5.59
CA MET A 101 11.04 -3.39 -6.43
C MET A 101 12.33 -3.84 -5.74
N VAL A 102 12.48 -3.55 -4.44
CA VAL A 102 13.65 -4.00 -3.66
C VAL A 102 13.75 -5.52 -3.64
N ARG A 103 12.62 -6.21 -3.43
CA ARG A 103 12.57 -7.68 -3.46
C ARG A 103 13.03 -8.23 -4.81
N GLU A 104 12.50 -7.70 -5.91
CA GLU A 104 12.89 -8.15 -7.25
C GLU A 104 14.35 -7.83 -7.57
N MET A 105 14.84 -6.62 -7.24
CA MET A 105 16.24 -6.22 -7.46
C MET A 105 17.25 -7.09 -6.72
N LEU A 106 16.86 -7.63 -5.56
CA LEU A 106 17.75 -8.39 -4.68
C LEU A 106 17.46 -9.90 -4.67
N GLY A 107 16.43 -10.35 -5.39
CA GLY A 107 15.99 -11.76 -5.35
C GLY A 107 15.41 -12.19 -3.99
N ILE A 108 14.92 -11.25 -3.18
CA ILE A 108 14.33 -11.54 -1.87
C ILE A 108 12.87 -11.95 -2.05
N GLU A 109 12.48 -13.09 -1.49
CA GLU A 109 11.12 -13.61 -1.59
C GLU A 109 10.08 -12.67 -0.97
N GLY A 110 8.97 -12.47 -1.67
CA GLY A 110 7.78 -11.78 -1.18
C GLY A 110 6.90 -11.25 -2.31
N LEU A 111 6.02 -10.31 -1.97
CA LEU A 111 5.09 -9.71 -2.92
C LEU A 111 5.84 -8.86 -3.96
N GLY A 112 5.69 -9.21 -5.24
CA GLY A 112 6.33 -8.56 -6.40
C GLY A 112 5.59 -7.34 -6.94
N VAL A 113 6.19 -6.64 -7.90
CA VAL A 113 5.78 -5.30 -8.35
C VAL A 113 4.40 -5.33 -8.98
N GLN A 114 4.12 -6.31 -9.83
CA GLN A 114 2.81 -6.47 -10.46
C GLN A 114 1.69 -6.62 -9.42
N ALA A 115 1.92 -7.46 -8.40
CA ALA A 115 0.96 -7.64 -7.31
C ALA A 115 0.80 -6.36 -6.46
N ALA A 116 1.89 -5.61 -6.26
CA ALA A 116 1.83 -4.34 -5.53
C ALA A 116 1.00 -3.30 -6.30
N GLN A 117 1.21 -3.20 -7.62
CA GLN A 117 0.45 -2.31 -8.49
C GLN A 117 -1.04 -2.67 -8.50
N ASN A 118 -1.38 -3.96 -8.50
CA ASN A 118 -2.77 -4.43 -8.46
C ASN A 118 -3.59 -3.85 -7.30
N PHE A 119 -3.00 -3.44 -6.16
CA PHE A 119 -3.74 -2.80 -5.06
C PHE A 119 -3.34 -1.34 -4.81
N ARG A 120 -2.30 -0.83 -5.47
CA ARG A 120 -1.88 0.58 -5.38
C ARG A 120 -2.51 1.45 -6.46
N ASP A 121 -2.84 0.89 -7.61
CA ASP A 121 -3.60 1.53 -8.67
C ASP A 121 -5.07 1.06 -8.62
N LYS A 122 -6.00 1.98 -8.42
CA LYS A 122 -7.42 1.66 -8.24
C LYS A 122 -8.09 1.18 -9.53
N ALA A 123 -7.63 1.64 -10.70
CA ALA A 123 -8.16 1.18 -11.97
C ALA A 123 -7.70 -0.26 -12.21
N GLN A 124 -6.41 -0.53 -12.03
CA GLN A 124 -5.85 -1.88 -12.13
C GLN A 124 -6.49 -2.84 -11.13
N MET A 125 -6.68 -2.42 -9.88
CA MET A 125 -7.37 -3.19 -8.84
C MET A 125 -8.74 -3.64 -9.30
N LYS A 126 -9.53 -2.72 -9.84
CA LYS A 126 -10.89 -3.04 -10.29
C LYS A 126 -10.91 -3.93 -11.52
N THR A 127 -9.98 -3.77 -12.45
CA THR A 127 -9.82 -4.70 -13.58
C THR A 127 -9.57 -6.11 -13.07
N VAL A 128 -8.60 -6.29 -12.16
CA VAL A 128 -8.27 -7.60 -11.59
C VAL A 128 -9.46 -8.21 -10.83
N LEU A 129 -10.19 -7.40 -10.05
CA LEU A 129 -11.37 -7.86 -9.32
C LEU A 129 -12.52 -8.24 -10.27
N ALA A 130 -12.77 -7.44 -11.31
CA ALA A 130 -13.80 -7.70 -12.30
C ALA A 130 -13.50 -8.97 -13.12
N ASP A 131 -12.24 -9.15 -13.54
CA ASP A 131 -11.78 -10.35 -14.25
C ASP A 131 -11.91 -11.62 -13.37
N ALA A 132 -11.80 -11.47 -12.05
CA ALA A 132 -12.04 -12.53 -11.08
C ALA A 132 -13.53 -12.71 -10.72
N GLY A 133 -14.45 -11.97 -11.34
CA GLY A 133 -15.89 -12.04 -11.08
C GLY A 133 -16.33 -11.39 -9.76
N VAL A 134 -15.48 -10.58 -9.12
CA VAL A 134 -15.82 -9.86 -7.89
C VAL A 134 -16.60 -8.59 -8.25
N PRO A 135 -17.83 -8.41 -7.76
CA PRO A 135 -18.63 -7.23 -8.06
C PRO A 135 -17.92 -5.94 -7.64
N CYS A 136 -17.79 -5.01 -8.58
CA CYS A 136 -17.19 -3.70 -8.37
C CYS A 136 -18.12 -2.62 -8.91
N ALA A 137 -18.09 -1.43 -8.30
CA ALA A 137 -18.74 -0.24 -8.85
C ALA A 137 -18.28 -0.04 -10.31
N ARG A 138 -19.25 0.16 -11.21
CA ARG A 138 -19.03 0.57 -12.61
C ARG A 138 -18.09 1.76 -12.63
N HIS A 139 -17.05 1.69 -13.44
CA HIS A 139 -15.97 2.65 -13.40
C HIS A 139 -15.35 2.85 -14.78
N GLN A 140 -14.69 3.99 -14.97
CA GLN A 140 -13.99 4.31 -16.19
C GLN A 140 -12.86 5.33 -15.93
N LEU A 141 -11.72 5.14 -16.59
CA LEU A 141 -10.71 6.19 -16.70
C LEU A 141 -11.16 7.22 -17.73
N ILE A 142 -11.28 8.47 -17.29
CA ILE A 142 -11.79 9.58 -18.09
C ILE A 142 -10.67 10.59 -18.33
N ALA A 143 -10.37 10.79 -19.61
CA ALA A 143 -9.31 11.66 -20.11
C ALA A 143 -9.85 12.96 -20.73
N ASP A 144 -11.17 13.04 -20.97
CA ASP A 144 -11.81 14.17 -21.65
C ASP A 144 -13.24 14.38 -21.13
N GLU A 145 -13.77 15.59 -21.36
CA GLU A 145 -15.11 15.97 -20.92
C GLU A 145 -16.22 15.13 -21.57
N ALA A 146 -16.10 14.79 -22.85
CA ALA A 146 -17.13 14.01 -23.55
C ALA A 146 -17.26 12.60 -22.95
N ALA A 147 -16.14 11.99 -22.54
CA ALA A 147 -16.11 10.73 -21.82
C ALA A 147 -16.78 10.84 -20.44
N ALA A 148 -16.61 11.96 -19.73
CA ALA A 148 -17.30 12.23 -18.46
C ALA A 148 -18.82 12.22 -18.63
N TRP A 149 -19.34 12.93 -19.65
CA TRP A 149 -20.77 12.98 -19.95
C TRP A 149 -21.33 11.61 -20.36
N ARG A 150 -20.65 10.88 -21.26
CA ARG A 150 -21.06 9.51 -21.64
C ARG A 150 -21.09 8.56 -20.45
N PHE A 151 -20.16 8.70 -19.52
CA PHE A 151 -20.13 7.88 -18.31
C PHE A 151 -21.39 8.11 -17.46
N VAL A 152 -21.70 9.37 -17.15
CA VAL A 152 -22.90 9.69 -16.33
C VAL A 152 -24.22 9.39 -17.04
N GLU A 153 -24.27 9.45 -18.38
CA GLU A 153 -25.44 8.98 -19.14
C GLU A 153 -25.69 7.48 -18.96
N LYS A 154 -24.63 6.68 -18.86
CA LYS A 154 -24.71 5.23 -18.65
C LYS A 154 -24.93 4.86 -17.19
N THR A 155 -24.31 5.57 -16.25
CA THR A 155 -24.33 5.19 -14.82
C THR A 155 -25.43 5.87 -14.02
N GLY A 156 -25.85 7.07 -14.42
CA GLY A 156 -26.59 8.00 -13.57
C GLY A 156 -25.70 8.68 -12.52
N PHE A 157 -26.32 9.55 -11.73
CA PHE A 157 -25.74 10.19 -10.55
C PHE A 157 -26.24 9.50 -9.26
N PRO A 158 -25.49 9.56 -8.12
CA PRO A 158 -24.22 10.25 -7.96
C PRO A 158 -23.05 9.48 -8.60
N VAL A 159 -21.98 10.22 -8.92
CA VAL A 159 -20.69 9.64 -9.32
C VAL A 159 -19.57 10.12 -8.40
N VAL A 160 -18.56 9.28 -8.21
CA VAL A 160 -17.35 9.59 -7.45
C VAL A 160 -16.18 9.75 -8.41
N VAL A 161 -15.42 10.83 -8.28
CA VAL A 161 -14.24 11.14 -9.09
C VAL A 161 -13.00 11.14 -8.21
N LYS A 162 -11.95 10.41 -8.60
CA LYS A 162 -10.69 10.35 -7.86
C LYS A 162 -9.47 10.04 -8.74
N PRO A 163 -8.25 10.40 -8.32
CA PRO A 163 -7.04 9.92 -8.96
C PRO A 163 -6.93 8.39 -8.94
N PRO A 164 -6.45 7.75 -10.03
CA PRO A 164 -6.25 6.30 -10.09
C PRO A 164 -5.23 5.83 -9.04
N ALA A 165 -4.11 6.54 -8.93
CA ALA A 165 -3.03 6.28 -7.98
C ALA A 165 -3.04 7.31 -6.83
N GLY A 166 -2.59 6.90 -5.64
CA GLY A 166 -2.43 7.77 -4.47
C GLY A 166 -3.26 7.37 -3.25
N ALA A 167 -2.90 7.96 -2.10
CA ALA A 167 -3.42 7.63 -0.77
C ALA A 167 -4.29 8.75 -0.16
N GLY A 168 -5.19 8.39 0.75
CA GLY A 168 -5.76 9.32 1.73
C GLY A 168 -6.91 10.23 1.27
N GLY A 169 -7.62 9.90 0.20
CA GLY A 169 -8.90 10.54 -0.15
C GLY A 169 -8.87 12.03 -0.54
N LYS A 170 -7.72 12.71 -0.44
CA LYS A 170 -7.53 14.18 -0.60
C LYS A 170 -7.94 14.77 -1.96
N SER A 171 -8.31 13.93 -2.92
CA SER A 171 -8.80 14.34 -4.24
C SER A 171 -9.98 13.48 -4.69
N THR A 172 -10.85 13.12 -3.76
CA THR A 172 -12.08 12.36 -4.03
C THR A 172 -13.26 13.30 -3.98
N PHE A 173 -14.06 13.33 -5.03
CA PHE A 173 -15.22 14.22 -5.17
C PHE A 173 -16.46 13.39 -5.44
N ARG A 174 -17.56 13.72 -4.77
CA ARG A 174 -18.90 13.20 -5.09
C ARG A 174 -19.63 14.27 -5.89
N LEU A 175 -20.18 13.88 -7.04
CA LEU A 175 -20.98 14.73 -7.91
C LEU A 175 -22.40 14.15 -7.91
N ASP A 176 -23.37 14.90 -7.40
CA ASP A 176 -24.73 14.43 -7.20
C ASP A 176 -25.64 14.73 -8.40
N ASN A 177 -25.23 15.62 -9.30
CA ASN A 177 -26.02 16.03 -10.44
C ASN A 177 -25.19 16.66 -11.58
N LYS A 178 -25.88 17.05 -12.67
CA LYS A 178 -25.26 17.67 -13.86
C LYS A 178 -24.52 18.98 -13.54
N GLN A 179 -25.05 19.81 -12.64
CA GLN A 179 -24.45 21.09 -12.26
C GLN A 179 -23.12 20.87 -11.53
N ASP A 180 -23.05 19.84 -10.68
CA ASP A 180 -21.81 19.46 -10.00
C ASP A 180 -20.75 19.00 -10.99
N LEU A 181 -21.13 18.17 -11.98
CA LEU A 181 -20.22 17.73 -13.03
C LEU A 181 -19.69 18.90 -13.86
N GLN A 182 -20.56 19.81 -14.30
CA GLN A 182 -20.15 21.02 -15.02
C GLN A 182 -19.17 21.87 -14.20
N SER A 183 -19.50 22.11 -12.93
CA SER A 183 -18.66 22.88 -12.02
C SER A 183 -17.31 22.19 -11.77
N PHE A 184 -17.31 20.86 -11.66
CA PHE A 184 -16.11 20.06 -11.48
C PHE A 184 -15.19 20.14 -12.69
N LEU A 185 -15.72 19.92 -13.90
CA LEU A 185 -14.95 19.97 -15.16
C LEU A 185 -14.40 21.37 -15.46
N HIS A 186 -15.13 22.43 -15.09
CA HIS A 186 -14.65 23.80 -15.22
C HIS A 186 -13.45 24.08 -14.30
N ARG A 187 -13.45 23.52 -13.08
CA ARG A 187 -12.36 23.68 -12.10
C ARG A 187 -11.20 22.72 -12.33
N ASN A 188 -11.49 21.54 -12.89
CA ASN A 188 -10.56 20.44 -13.10
C ASN A 188 -10.60 20.03 -14.56
N VAL A 189 -9.92 20.81 -15.40
CA VAL A 189 -9.82 20.54 -16.84
C VAL A 189 -9.20 19.15 -17.04
N PRO A 190 -9.89 18.22 -17.75
CA PRO A 190 -9.35 16.90 -18.02
C PRO A 190 -8.00 16.97 -18.75
N ASP A 191 -7.04 16.17 -18.31
CA ASP A 191 -5.73 16.02 -18.92
C ASP A 191 -5.58 14.56 -19.40
N PRO A 192 -5.44 14.31 -20.71
CA PRO A 192 -5.24 12.96 -21.22
C PRO A 192 -3.99 12.26 -20.67
N ALA A 193 -2.98 13.01 -20.23
CA ALA A 193 -1.80 12.46 -19.58
C ALA A 193 -2.06 12.06 -18.11
N LYS A 194 -3.19 12.49 -17.53
CA LYS A 194 -3.58 12.25 -16.13
C LYS A 194 -5.09 11.96 -16.03
N PRO A 195 -5.55 10.83 -16.59
CA PRO A 195 -6.97 10.49 -16.54
C PRO A 195 -7.44 10.32 -15.09
N ALA A 196 -8.67 10.77 -14.82
CA ALA A 196 -9.31 10.58 -13.53
C ALA A 196 -10.17 9.31 -13.54
N LEU A 197 -10.22 8.59 -12.43
CA LEU A 197 -11.11 7.46 -12.25
C LEU A 197 -12.48 7.98 -11.82
N TYR A 198 -13.50 7.71 -12.63
CA TYR A 198 -14.90 7.92 -12.29
C TYR A 198 -15.53 6.58 -11.90
N GLU A 199 -16.39 6.61 -10.90
CA GLU A 199 -17.15 5.46 -10.43
C GLU A 199 -18.60 5.84 -10.20
N GLU A 200 -19.52 4.89 -10.39
CA GLU A 200 -20.85 5.02 -9.81
C GLU A 200 -20.75 5.07 -8.28
N PHE A 201 -21.61 5.87 -7.65
CA PHE A 201 -21.77 5.83 -6.22
C PHE A 201 -22.59 4.61 -5.80
N VAL A 202 -22.02 3.74 -4.97
CA VAL A 202 -22.72 2.58 -4.41
C VAL A 202 -23.29 2.96 -3.05
N ALA A 203 -24.61 3.11 -2.97
CA ALA A 203 -25.30 3.33 -1.71
C ALA A 203 -25.42 2.02 -0.92
N GLY A 204 -24.92 1.99 0.31
CA GLY A 204 -24.97 0.80 1.15
C GLY A 204 -24.27 0.96 2.49
N LYS A 205 -24.16 -0.16 3.22
CA LYS A 205 -23.36 -0.24 4.43
C LYS A 205 -21.91 -0.53 4.05
N GLU A 206 -20.99 0.23 4.63
CA GLU A 206 -19.56 0.07 4.40
C GLU A 206 -18.91 -0.75 5.52
N TYR A 207 -18.04 -1.67 5.12
CA TYR A 207 -17.30 -2.56 6.01
C TYR A 207 -15.82 -2.58 5.63
N SER A 208 -14.94 -2.79 6.61
CA SER A 208 -13.55 -3.23 6.38
C SER A 208 -13.47 -4.74 6.52
N PHE A 209 -12.65 -5.36 5.68
CA PHE A 209 -12.27 -6.77 5.79
C PHE A 209 -10.75 -6.86 5.89
N ASP A 210 -10.25 -7.25 7.04
CA ASP A 210 -8.83 -7.42 7.31
C ASP A 210 -8.52 -8.92 7.36
N SER A 211 -7.42 -9.37 6.77
CA SER A 211 -7.07 -10.79 6.76
C SER A 211 -5.57 -11.07 6.78
N VAL A 212 -5.21 -12.26 7.23
CA VAL A 212 -3.86 -12.82 7.14
C VAL A 212 -3.92 -14.07 6.28
N ILE A 213 -3.05 -14.15 5.28
CA ILE A 213 -3.00 -15.24 4.30
C ILE A 213 -1.64 -15.93 4.41
N ILE A 214 -1.64 -17.26 4.58
CA ILE A 214 -0.43 -18.11 4.61
C ILE A 214 -0.61 -19.25 3.61
N GLY A 215 0.32 -19.40 2.67
CA GLY A 215 0.27 -20.47 1.66
C GLY A 215 -0.99 -20.42 0.80
N GLY A 216 -1.49 -19.21 0.50
CA GLY A 216 -2.72 -19.00 -0.25
C GLY A 216 -4.01 -19.27 0.53
N ARG A 217 -3.95 -19.54 1.84
CA ARG A 217 -5.12 -19.79 2.69
C ARG A 217 -5.30 -18.69 3.72
N PRO A 218 -6.53 -18.17 3.92
CA PRO A 218 -6.80 -17.27 5.03
C PRO A 218 -6.67 -18.03 6.35
N VAL A 219 -5.83 -17.52 7.25
CA VAL A 219 -5.64 -18.10 8.61
C VAL A 219 -6.29 -17.25 9.69
N TRP A 220 -6.63 -16.00 9.36
CA TRP A 220 -7.35 -15.09 10.24
C TRP A 220 -8.07 -14.04 9.38
N TYR A 221 -9.23 -13.57 9.84
CA TYR A 221 -9.89 -12.41 9.29
C TYR A 221 -10.70 -11.67 10.35
N SER A 222 -10.99 -10.39 10.10
CA SER A 222 -11.89 -9.55 10.88
C SER A 222 -12.76 -8.71 9.96
N ILE A 223 -14.01 -8.48 10.37
CA ILE A 223 -14.95 -7.62 9.66
C ILE A 223 -15.39 -6.53 10.62
N SER A 224 -15.20 -5.28 10.22
CA SER A 224 -15.61 -4.11 11.00
C SER A 224 -16.57 -3.24 10.19
N SER A 225 -17.54 -2.60 10.84
CA SER A 225 -18.41 -1.63 10.18
C SER A 225 -17.90 -0.20 10.37
N TYR A 226 -17.97 0.63 9.33
CA TYR A 226 -17.74 2.07 9.48
C TYR A 226 -18.98 2.76 10.05
N GLN A 227 -18.81 3.53 11.13
CA GLN A 227 -19.87 4.35 11.73
C GLN A 227 -19.34 5.72 12.16
N PRO A 228 -19.81 6.84 11.54
CA PRO A 228 -20.62 6.88 10.32
C PRO A 228 -19.81 6.39 9.10
N THR A 229 -20.46 6.22 7.94
CA THR A 229 -19.74 6.00 6.68
C THR A 229 -18.86 7.21 6.34
N PRO A 230 -17.66 7.02 5.77
CA PRO A 230 -16.73 8.10 5.44
C PRO A 230 -17.20 9.03 4.30
N LEU A 231 -18.30 8.71 3.62
CA LEU A 231 -19.00 9.52 2.61
C LEU A 231 -20.47 9.69 2.97
#